data_AF-A0A259CW84-F1
#
_entry.id   AF-A0A259CW84-F1
#
_cell.length_a   1.000
_cell.length_b   1.000
_cell.length_c   1.000
_cell.angle_alpha   90.00
_cell.angle_beta   90.00
_cell.angle_gamma   90.00
#
_symmetry.space_group_name_H-M   'P 1'
#
loop_
_entity.id
_entity.type
_entity.pdbx_description
1 polymer ?
#
loop_
_entity_poly.entity_id
_entity_poly.type
_entity_poly.pdbx_seq_one_letter_code
_entity_poly.pdbx_strand_id
1 'polypeptide(L)' 'MDNTVFGFTEAQITEFGLTYGVGGLMLLMIFIVAHLAWKCKAGKTGTFILFLALTFGLLGFVAKFVIQSYLNIK' A
#
# COMPACT_ATOMS: atom_id res chain seq x y z
N MET A 1 10.26 -11.13 -28.49
CA MET A 1 11.54 -11.55 -27.91
C MET A 1 11.36 -11.34 -26.42
N ASP A 2 10.93 -12.38 -25.71
CA ASP A 2 10.71 -12.32 -24.26
C ASP A 2 12.05 -12.06 -23.57
N ASN A 3 12.24 -10.84 -23.05
CA ASN A 3 13.48 -10.46 -22.39
C ASN A 3 13.48 -11.04 -20.98
N THR A 4 13.99 -12.26 -20.83
CA THR A 4 14.17 -12.87 -19.51
C THR A 4 15.29 -12.17 -18.76
N VAL A 5 14.94 -11.41 -17.72
CA VAL A 5 15.90 -10.86 -16.77
C VAL A 5 16.04 -11.89 -15.63
N PHE A 6 17.23 -12.49 -15.47
CA PHE A 6 17.50 -13.54 -14.46
C PHE A 6 16.64 -14.82 -14.55
N GLY A 7 16.11 -15.17 -15.73
CA GLY A 7 15.36 -16.43 -15.93
C GLY A 7 13.89 -16.39 -15.49
N PHE A 8 13.37 -15.21 -15.14
CA PHE A 8 11.94 -14.96 -14.91
C PHE A 8 11.35 -14.12 -16.04
N THR A 9 10.05 -14.29 -16.32
CA THR A 9 9.35 -13.47 -17.32
C THR A 9 9.23 -12.04 -16.81
N GLU A 10 9.28 -11.06 -17.71
CA GLU A 10 9.10 -9.63 -17.40
C GLU A 10 7.79 -9.38 -16.64
N ALA A 11 6.76 -10.14 -17.00
CA ALA A 11 5.46 -10.14 -16.35
C ALA A 11 5.53 -10.60 -14.88
N GLN A 12 6.27 -11.68 -14.58
CA GLN A 12 6.43 -12.14 -13.19
C GLN A 12 7.17 -11.12 -12.33
N ILE A 13 8.29 -10.59 -12.81
CA ILE A 13 9.07 -9.60 -12.05
C ILE A 13 8.23 -8.34 -11.79
N THR A 14 7.42 -7.93 -12.78
CA THR A 14 6.50 -6.80 -12.66
C THR A 14 5.37 -7.08 -11.67
N GLU A 15 4.78 -8.28 -11.68
CA GLU A 15 3.72 -8.69 -10.75
C GLU A 15 4.24 -8.74 -9.30
N PHE A 16 5.44 -9.28 -9.10
CA PHE A 16 6.11 -9.27 -7.79
C PHE A 16 6.48 -7.85 -7.34
N GLY A 17 7.01 -7.01 -8.24
CA GLY A 17 7.34 -5.61 -7.93
C GLY A 17 6.11 -4.75 -7.62
N LEU A 18 5.02 -4.94 -8.35
CA LEU A 18 3.74 -4.26 -8.09
C LEU A 18 3.10 -4.72 -6.78
N THR A 19 3.14 -6.02 -6.48
CA THR A 19 2.47 -6.56 -5.29
C THR A 19 3.28 -6.29 -4.03
N TYR A 20 4.54 -6.72 -4.01
CA TYR A 20 5.40 -6.61 -2.82
C TYR A 20 6.13 -5.27 -2.74
N GLY A 21 6.58 -4.72 -3.86
CA GLY A 21 7.29 -3.43 -3.88
C GLY A 21 6.37 -2.27 -3.54
N VAL A 22 5.21 -2.16 -4.21
CA VAL A 22 4.24 -1.09 -3.91
C VAL A 22 3.55 -1.33 -2.57
N GLY A 23 3.18 -2.58 -2.24
CA GLY A 23 2.60 -2.91 -0.92
C GLY A 23 3.53 -2.55 0.24
N GLY A 24 4.82 -2.85 0.12
CA GLY A 24 5.84 -2.48 1.10
C GLY A 24 6.04 -0.96 1.24
N LEU A 25 6.09 -0.23 0.12
CA LEU A 25 6.18 1.24 0.13
C LEU A 25 4.93 1.89 0.75
N MET A 26 3.76 1.29 0.58
CA MET A 26 2.51 1.80 1.13
C MET A 26 2.41 1.60 2.65
N LEU A 27 2.92 0.48 3.17
CA LEU A 27 3.10 0.29 4.61
C LEU A 27 4.08 1.33 5.20
N LEU A 28 5.16 1.63 4.48
CA LEU A 28 6.12 2.66 4.87
C LEU A 28 5.45 4.04 4.96
N MET A 29 4.58 4.38 4.01
CA MET A 29 3.79 5.61 4.03
C MET A 29 2.89 5.71 5.29
N ILE A 30 2.18 4.64 5.61
CA ILE A 30 1.31 4.56 6.82
C ILE A 30 2.13 4.77 8.09
N PHE A 31 3.29 4.12 8.18
CA PHE A 31 4.19 4.24 9.32
C PHE A 31 4.72 5.67 9.49
N ILE A 32 5.12 6.33 8.40
CA ILE A 32 5.59 7.72 8.43
C ILE A 32 4.49 8.67 8.89
N VAL A 33 3.25 8.51 8.39
CA VAL A 33 2.11 9.35 8.78
C VAL A 33 1.73 9.14 10.24
N ALA A 34 1.73 7.89 10.72
CA ALA A 34 1.48 7.57 12.13
C ALA A 34 2.56 8.17 13.04
N HIS A 35 3.83 8.09 12.64
CA HIS A 35 4.92 8.69 13.39
C HIS A 35 4.85 10.23 13.39
N LEU A 36 4.48 10.84 12.26
CA LEU A 36 4.28 12.28 12.14
C LEU A 36 3.10 12.77 13.00
N ALA A 37 2.01 12.01 13.07
CA ALA A 37 0.86 12.29 13.94
C ALA A 37 1.26 12.45 15.41
N TRP A 38 2.10 11.53 15.91
CA TRP A 38 2.63 11.61 17.26
C TRP A 38 3.61 12.76 17.44
N LYS A 39 4.53 12.98 16.50
CA LYS A 39 5.53 14.05 16.61
C LYS A 39 4.93 15.45 16.50
N CYS A 40 3.89 15.63 15.70
CA CYS A 40 3.20 16.91 15.56
C CYS A 40 2.25 17.22 16.72
N LYS A 41 2.12 16.33 17.72
CA LYS A 41 1.18 16.49 18.84
C LYS A 41 -0.21 16.89 18.34
N ALA A 42 -0.64 16.23 17.25
CA ALA A 42 -1.93 16.49 16.63
C ALA A 42 -2.98 16.37 17.76
N GLY A 43 -3.56 17.49 18.17
CA GLY A 43 -4.40 17.55 19.37
C GLY A 43 -5.58 16.56 19.32
N LYS A 44 -6.47 16.59 20.32
CA LYS A 44 -7.62 15.66 20.40
C LYS A 44 -8.41 15.54 19.09
N THR A 45 -8.56 16.63 18.34
CA THR A 45 -9.22 16.67 17.02
C THR A 45 -8.30 16.18 15.89
N GLY A 46 -7.02 16.54 15.92
CA GLY A 46 -6.04 16.14 14.92
C GLY A 46 -5.77 14.63 14.92
N THR A 47 -5.62 14.02 16.10
CA THR A 47 -5.48 12.57 16.23
C THR A 47 -6.73 11.83 15.74
N PHE A 48 -7.93 12.36 15.99
CA PHE A 48 -9.19 11.76 15.51
C PHE A 48 -9.28 11.74 13.97
N ILE A 49 -8.95 12.86 13.33
CA ILE A 49 -8.96 12.98 11.86
C ILE A 49 -7.83 12.13 11.25
N LEU A 50 -6.64 12.09 11.86
CA LEU A 50 -5.56 11.22 11.44
C LEU A 50 -5.93 9.75 11.53
N PHE A 51 -6.58 9.32 12.62
CA PHE A 51 -7.01 7.94 12.77
C PHE A 51 -8.08 7.56 11.73
N LEU A 52 -9.03 8.47 11.45
CA LEU A 52 -10.02 8.28 10.39
C LEU A 52 -9.36 8.19 9.01
N ALA A 53 -8.51 9.16 8.66
CA ALA A 53 -7.83 9.18 7.37
C ALA A 53 -6.92 7.96 7.17
N LEU A 54 -6.22 7.53 8.22
CA LEU A 54 -5.34 6.36 8.20
C LEU A 54 -6.14 5.07 8.03
N THR A 55 -7.21 4.90 8.81
CA THR A 55 -8.08 3.72 8.73
C THR A 55 -8.75 3.66 7.36
N PHE A 56 -9.28 4.78 6.86
CA PHE A 56 -9.93 4.85 5.54
C PHE A 56 -8.94 4.59 4.38
N GLY A 57 -7.72 5.12 4.48
CA GLY A 57 -6.66 4.89 3.49
C GLY A 57 -6.21 3.44 3.43
N LEU A 58 -6.04 2.78 4.58
CA LEU A 58 -5.72 1.36 4.64
C LEU A 58 -6.89 0.48 4.17
N LEU A 59 -8.13 0.81 4.59
CA LEU A 59 -9.32 0.07 4.19
C LEU A 59 -9.54 0.15 2.68
N GLY A 60 -9.35 1.32 2.06
CA GLY A 60 -9.47 1.50 0.62
C GLY A 60 -8.42 0.70 -0.16
N PHE A 61 -7.18 0.66 0.33
CA PHE A 61 -6.13 -0.15 -0.30
C PHE A 61 -6.41 -1.65 -0.21
N VAL A 62 -6.78 -2.12 0.98
CA VAL A 62 -7.15 -3.53 1.20
C VAL A 62 -8.39 -3.89 0.38
N ALA A 63 -9.42 -3.04 0.36
CA ALA A 63 -10.62 -3.25 -0.44
C ALA A 63 -10.29 -3.36 -1.93
N LYS A 64 -9.43 -2.48 -2.47
CA LYS A 64 -8.97 -2.57 -3.87
C LYS A 64 -8.30 -3.92 -4.14
N PHE A 65 -7.42 -4.37 -3.25
CA PHE A 65 -6.70 -5.63 -3.39
C PHE A 65 -7.66 -6.83 -3.35
N VAL A 66 -8.61 -6.82 -2.41
CA VAL A 66 -9.65 -7.85 -2.28
C VAL A 66 -10.55 -7.86 -3.50
N ILE A 67 -10.96 -6.70 -4.02
CA ILE A 67 -11.79 -6.60 -5.23
C ILE A 67 -11.02 -7.10 -6.46
N GLN A 68 -9.75 -6.75 -6.63
CA GLN A 68 -8.92 -7.29 -7.72
C GLN A 68 -8.80 -8.82 -7.63
N SER A 69 -8.65 -9.36 -6.42
CA SER A 69 -8.54 -10.80 -6.19
C SER A 69 -9.87 -11.53 -6.45
N TYR A 70 -11.00 -10.98 -5.98
CA TYR A 70 -12.34 -11.54 -6.22
C TYR A 70 -12.80 -11.41 -7.68
N LEU A 71 -12.42 -10.33 -8.37
CA LEU A 71 -12.81 -10.07 -9.76
C LEU A 71 -11.87 -10.73 -10.79
N ASN A 72 -10.81 -11.42 -10.33
CA ASN A 72 -9.83 -12.15 -11.15
C ASN A 72 -9.24 -11.35 -12.33
N ILE A 73 -9.10 -10.03 -12.18
CA ILE A 73 -8.36 -9.22 -13.14
C ILE A 73 -6.89 -9.32 -12.73
N LYS A 74 -6.15 -10.19 -13.43
CA LYS A 74 -4.68 -10.19 -13.43
C LYS A 74 -4.15 -8.89 -14.03
#